data_AF-A0A925VF58-F1
#
_entry.id   AF-A0A925VF58-F1
#
_cell.length_a   1.000
_cell.length_b   1.000
_cell.length_c   1.000
_cell.angle_alpha   90.00
_cell.angle_beta   90.00
_cell.angle_gamma   90.00
#
_symmetry.space_group_name_H-M   'P 1'
#
loop_
_entity.id
_entity.type
_entity.pdbx_description
1 polymer ?
#
loop_
_entity_poly.entity_id
_entity_poly.type
_entity_poly.pdbx_seq_one_letter_code
_entity_poly.pdbx_strand_id
1 'polypeptide(L)'
;LLVADSQFAYPTVYQASFPHTFLSTEKSFSRWADAFKPRTRMMDTMQFRFDLPQEDEFALCAATGRSPLLGQVFPRRAAFYDRYLTFSDVPAAVVETWQRALVWFLQKLTYNDRRPLVLKSPPHTARVRLLLEVFPNARFVHISRDPYAVFQSTRHMYDTMVWHTYLQAPDTTAIDGDILRRYTTMYDAYDTQRALIPPDQLHEVRYEDLARDPLGELRQIYQALGINGFERAAPRLRAYVAGLRQYQPNEHRTLPEAVRERVRRAWRQSFDRWGYNA
;
A
#
# COMPACT_ATOMS: atom_id res chain seq x y z
N LEU A 1 6.97 10.04 0.79
CA LEU A 1 6.91 11.51 0.94
C LEU A 1 6.63 11.92 2.38
N LEU A 2 5.47 11.61 2.98
CA LEU A 2 5.15 11.96 4.38
C LEU A 2 6.22 11.55 5.39
N VAL A 3 6.72 10.32 5.29
CA VAL A 3 7.78 9.76 6.15
C VAL A 3 9.15 10.46 6.03
N ALA A 4 9.34 11.35 5.05
CA ALA A 4 10.54 12.18 5.01
C ALA A 4 10.46 13.33 6.03
N ASP A 5 9.28 13.66 6.56
CA ASP A 5 9.13 14.50 7.74
C ASP A 5 9.47 13.70 9.00
N SER A 6 10.42 14.22 9.79
CA SER A 6 10.87 13.59 11.03
C SER A 6 9.81 13.56 12.14
N GLN A 7 8.67 14.24 11.99
CA GLN A 7 7.58 14.13 12.95
C GLN A 7 6.90 12.76 12.94
N PHE A 8 7.05 11.98 11.87
CA PHE A 8 6.39 10.68 11.70
C PHE A 8 7.34 9.51 11.89
N ALA A 9 6.78 8.43 12.45
CA ALA A 9 7.35 7.09 12.39
C ALA A 9 6.62 6.25 11.33
N TYR A 10 7.22 5.12 10.99
CA TYR A 10 6.68 4.18 10.00
C TYR A 10 7.27 2.79 10.25
N PRO A 11 6.55 1.72 9.89
CA PRO A 11 7.13 0.37 9.88
C PRO A 11 8.28 0.28 8.88
N THR A 12 9.41 -0.24 9.33
CA THR A 12 10.56 -0.52 8.46
C THR A 12 10.42 -1.88 7.77
N VAL A 13 11.19 -2.11 6.69
CA VAL A 13 11.29 -3.44 6.05
C VAL A 13 11.64 -4.52 7.07
N TYR A 14 12.56 -4.26 8.00
CA TYR A 14 12.90 -5.21 9.05
C TYR A 14 11.72 -5.53 9.97
N GLN A 15 11.08 -4.49 10.50
CA GLN A 15 9.97 -4.64 11.44
C GLN A 15 8.79 -5.36 10.82
N ALA A 16 8.48 -5.07 9.55
CA ALA A 16 7.41 -5.75 8.81
C ALA A 16 7.76 -7.20 8.43
N SER A 17 9.05 -7.52 8.23
CA SER A 17 9.49 -8.89 7.93
C SER A 17 9.57 -9.77 9.18
N PHE A 18 9.90 -9.18 10.33
CA PHE A 18 10.08 -9.89 11.60
C PHE A 18 9.15 -9.36 12.69
N PRO A 19 7.81 -9.34 12.46
CA PRO A 19 6.87 -8.69 13.35
C PRO A 19 6.90 -9.30 14.76
N HIS A 20 7.24 -10.57 14.92
CA HIS A 20 7.27 -11.24 16.23
C HIS A 20 8.49 -10.91 17.08
N THR A 21 9.62 -10.51 16.48
CA THR A 21 10.92 -10.49 17.17
C THR A 21 11.65 -9.16 17.07
N PHE A 22 11.21 -8.20 16.24
CA PHE A 22 12.00 -7.02 15.94
C PHE A 22 12.46 -6.21 17.17
N LEU A 23 11.67 -6.18 18.25
CA LEU A 23 12.03 -5.46 19.49
C LEU A 23 13.34 -5.96 20.14
N SER A 24 13.67 -7.24 19.99
CA SER A 24 14.90 -7.82 20.55
C SER A 24 15.97 -8.05 19.50
N THR A 25 15.59 -8.29 18.23
CA THR A 25 16.54 -8.74 17.21
C THR A 25 17.09 -7.63 16.32
N GLU A 26 16.42 -6.48 16.21
CA GLU A 26 16.79 -5.41 15.26
C GLU A 26 18.22 -4.87 15.50
N LYS A 27 18.56 -4.59 16.75
CA LYS A 27 19.89 -4.07 17.14
C LYS A 27 21.04 -5.07 16.88
N SER A 28 20.75 -6.35 16.97
CA SER A 28 21.73 -7.42 16.73
C SER A 28 21.85 -7.74 15.25
N PHE A 29 20.73 -7.69 14.51
CA PHE A 29 20.67 -8.00 13.08
C PHE A 29 21.31 -6.90 12.23
N SER A 30 21.15 -5.62 12.58
CA SER A 30 21.78 -4.51 11.85
C SER A 30 23.29 -4.66 11.70
N ARG A 31 23.96 -5.34 12.65
CA ARG A 31 25.39 -5.66 12.61
C ARG A 31 25.79 -6.68 11.54
N TRP A 32 24.87 -7.54 11.12
CA TRP A 32 25.11 -8.63 10.14
C TRP A 32 24.46 -8.35 8.78
N ALA A 33 23.46 -7.48 8.75
CA ALA A 33 22.62 -7.23 7.59
C ALA A 33 23.39 -6.66 6.38
N ASP A 34 24.48 -5.93 6.58
CA ASP A 34 25.24 -5.33 5.46
C ASP A 34 25.93 -6.36 4.56
N ALA A 35 26.18 -7.59 5.04
CA ALA A 35 26.91 -8.61 4.30
C ALA A 35 26.07 -9.40 3.27
N PHE A 36 24.73 -9.39 3.36
CA PHE A 36 23.85 -10.28 2.58
C PHE A 36 22.79 -9.54 1.72
N LYS A 37 22.94 -8.23 1.49
CA LYS A 37 21.95 -7.42 0.77
C LYS A 37 22.11 -7.47 -0.75
N PRO A 38 21.06 -7.76 -1.54
CA PRO A 38 21.00 -7.29 -2.93
C PRO A 38 20.94 -5.75 -2.96
N ARG A 39 21.61 -5.12 -3.94
CA ARG A 39 21.75 -3.65 -3.99
C ARG A 39 20.45 -2.91 -4.34
N THR A 40 19.50 -3.57 -4.99
CA THR A 40 18.21 -3.01 -5.44
C THR A 40 17.04 -3.86 -4.97
N ARG A 41 15.85 -3.26 -4.88
CA ARG A 41 14.58 -3.97 -4.67
C ARG A 41 14.27 -4.84 -5.90
N MET A 42 13.42 -5.86 -5.74
CA MET A 42 13.08 -6.77 -6.85
C MET A 42 12.09 -6.16 -7.85
N MET A 43 11.24 -5.21 -7.41
CA MET A 43 10.21 -4.57 -8.24
C MET A 43 10.71 -3.41 -9.07
N ASP A 44 11.73 -2.69 -8.57
CA ASP A 44 12.19 -1.43 -9.13
C ASP A 44 13.68 -1.18 -8.81
N THR A 45 14.23 -0.14 -9.42
CA THR A 45 15.64 0.25 -9.25
C THR A 45 15.91 0.93 -7.89
N MET A 46 14.94 1.02 -6.96
CA MET A 46 15.20 1.64 -5.66
C MET A 46 16.11 0.76 -4.81
N GLN A 47 16.90 1.38 -3.93
CA GLN A 47 17.80 0.64 -3.03
C GLN A 47 17.00 -0.21 -2.04
N PHE A 48 17.47 -1.43 -1.79
CA PHE A 48 16.94 -2.29 -0.72
C PHE A 48 17.71 -2.01 0.57
N ARG A 49 17.03 -1.42 1.56
CA ARG A 49 17.55 -1.28 2.93
C ARG A 49 16.48 -1.63 3.94
N PHE A 50 16.91 -2.25 5.03
CA PHE A 50 16.04 -2.73 6.09
C PHE A 50 15.32 -1.62 6.86
N ASP A 51 15.83 -0.39 6.82
CA ASP A 51 15.30 0.78 7.51
C ASP A 51 14.37 1.64 6.63
N LEU A 52 14.12 1.21 5.39
CA LEU A 52 13.17 1.89 4.51
C LEU A 52 11.73 1.60 4.95
N PRO A 53 10.80 2.52 4.66
CA PRO A 53 9.37 2.30 4.89
C PRO A 53 8.87 1.05 4.15
N GLN A 54 8.01 0.28 4.82
CA GLN A 54 7.42 -0.94 4.28
C GLN A 54 5.92 -1.04 4.62
N GLU A 55 5.19 -1.78 3.79
CA GLU A 55 3.76 -2.04 4.02
C GLU A 55 3.54 -2.92 5.25
N ASP A 56 2.58 -2.53 6.10
CA ASP A 56 2.18 -3.28 7.29
C ASP A 56 1.44 -4.59 6.95
N GLU A 57 0.90 -4.71 5.73
CA GLU A 57 0.30 -5.96 5.25
C GLU A 57 1.26 -7.16 5.33
N PHE A 58 2.56 -6.96 5.13
CA PHE A 58 3.55 -8.04 5.29
C PHE A 58 3.64 -8.52 6.74
N ALA A 59 3.62 -7.60 7.70
CA ALA A 59 3.63 -7.92 9.12
C ALA A 59 2.37 -8.71 9.50
N LEU A 60 1.21 -8.26 9.00
CA LEU A 60 -0.08 -8.89 9.26
C LEU A 60 -0.19 -10.26 8.60
N CYS A 61 0.32 -10.40 7.39
CA CYS A 61 0.41 -11.68 6.67
C CYS A 61 1.24 -12.68 7.48
N ALA A 62 2.45 -12.29 7.89
CA ALA A 62 3.34 -13.15 8.68
C ALA A 62 2.73 -13.50 10.05
N ALA A 63 2.06 -12.54 10.71
CA ALA A 63 1.51 -12.74 12.05
C ALA A 63 0.22 -13.57 12.08
N THR A 64 -0.58 -13.55 11.01
CA THR A 64 -1.94 -14.09 11.05
C THR A 64 -2.27 -15.07 9.94
N GLY A 65 -1.53 -15.09 8.82
CA GLY A 65 -1.91 -15.81 7.62
C GLY A 65 -3.23 -15.36 6.98
N ARG A 66 -3.74 -14.17 7.32
CA ARG A 66 -5.02 -13.62 6.85
C ARG A 66 -4.77 -12.40 5.96
N SER A 67 -4.23 -12.66 4.76
CA SER A 67 -3.84 -11.61 3.81
C SER A 67 -4.11 -12.06 2.37
N PRO A 68 -4.55 -11.15 1.48
CA PRO A 68 -4.61 -11.43 0.04
C PRO A 68 -3.24 -11.70 -0.57
N LEU A 69 -2.12 -11.31 0.07
CA LEU A 69 -0.77 -11.63 -0.41
C LEU A 69 -0.54 -13.15 -0.52
N LEU A 70 -1.15 -13.96 0.35
CA LEU A 70 -1.05 -15.41 0.25
C LEU A 70 -1.75 -15.99 -0.97
N GLY A 71 -2.72 -15.27 -1.56
CA GLY A 71 -3.31 -15.64 -2.84
C GLY A 71 -2.31 -15.57 -3.99
N GLN A 72 -1.32 -14.68 -3.88
CA GLN A 72 -0.21 -14.61 -4.82
C GLN A 72 0.77 -15.77 -4.63
N VAL A 73 1.08 -16.14 -3.38
CA VAL A 73 1.98 -17.26 -3.05
C VAL A 73 1.37 -18.62 -3.42
N PHE A 74 0.05 -18.78 -3.20
CA PHE A 74 -0.72 -20.01 -3.44
C PHE A 74 -1.85 -19.77 -4.45
N PRO A 75 -1.55 -19.58 -5.75
CA PRO A 75 -2.53 -19.22 -6.77
C PRO A 75 -3.72 -20.19 -6.89
N ARG A 76 -3.55 -21.49 -6.63
CA ARG A 76 -4.67 -22.46 -6.66
C ARG A 76 -5.71 -22.22 -5.57
N ARG A 77 -5.35 -21.47 -4.52
CA ARG A 77 -6.24 -21.08 -3.42
C ARG A 77 -6.45 -19.56 -3.36
N ALA A 78 -6.15 -18.83 -4.43
CA ALA A 78 -6.27 -17.39 -4.50
C ALA A 78 -7.64 -16.88 -4.03
N ALA A 79 -8.73 -17.49 -4.51
CA ALA A 79 -10.10 -17.14 -4.11
C ALA A 79 -10.35 -17.26 -2.60
N PHE A 80 -9.71 -18.22 -1.92
CA PHE A 80 -9.82 -18.36 -0.46
C PHE A 80 -9.12 -17.22 0.29
N TYR A 81 -8.01 -16.70 -0.24
CA TYR A 81 -7.28 -15.60 0.38
C TYR A 81 -7.82 -14.22 -0.02
N ASP A 82 -8.48 -14.10 -1.17
CA ASP A 82 -9.12 -12.87 -1.65
C ASP A 82 -10.16 -12.33 -0.67
N ARG A 83 -10.82 -13.19 0.13
CA ARG A 83 -11.77 -12.77 1.18
C ARG A 83 -11.14 -11.86 2.25
N TYR A 84 -9.83 -11.95 2.45
CA TYR A 84 -9.09 -11.08 3.37
C TYR A 84 -8.80 -9.71 2.77
N LEU A 85 -9.17 -9.43 1.52
CA LEU A 85 -9.08 -8.08 0.97
C LEU A 85 -10.04 -7.14 1.70
N THR A 86 -11.34 -7.51 1.79
CA THR A 86 -12.39 -6.68 2.41
C THR A 86 -12.76 -7.10 3.82
N PHE A 87 -12.51 -8.36 4.19
CA PHE A 87 -13.04 -8.97 5.42
C PHE A 87 -14.59 -8.95 5.51
N SER A 88 -15.31 -8.86 4.38
CA SER A 88 -16.79 -8.89 4.39
C SER A 88 -17.35 -10.29 4.65
N ASP A 89 -16.75 -11.33 4.05
CA ASP A 89 -17.26 -12.71 4.10
C ASP A 89 -16.41 -13.62 5.01
N VAL A 90 -16.00 -13.09 6.16
CA VAL A 90 -15.19 -13.83 7.14
C VAL A 90 -15.85 -13.83 8.52
N PRO A 91 -15.70 -14.91 9.32
CA PRO A 91 -16.26 -14.95 10.67
C PRO A 91 -15.71 -13.83 11.56
N ALA A 92 -16.54 -13.30 12.47
CA ALA A 92 -16.14 -12.22 13.39
C ALA A 92 -14.85 -12.53 14.17
N ALA A 93 -14.70 -13.76 14.67
CA ALA A 93 -13.48 -14.19 15.37
C ALA A 93 -12.20 -14.07 14.50
N VAL A 94 -12.33 -14.22 13.17
CA VAL A 94 -11.22 -14.03 12.22
C VAL A 94 -10.90 -12.54 12.06
N VAL A 95 -11.91 -11.68 11.97
CA VAL A 95 -11.75 -10.22 11.95
C VAL A 95 -11.06 -9.73 13.21
N GLU A 96 -11.55 -10.13 14.38
CA GLU A 96 -10.97 -9.74 15.67
C GLU A 96 -9.52 -10.20 15.81
N THR A 97 -9.19 -11.41 15.34
CA THR A 97 -7.80 -11.90 15.35
C THR A 97 -6.89 -11.02 14.52
N TRP A 98 -7.36 -10.57 13.35
CA TRP A 98 -6.61 -9.66 12.49
C TRP A 98 -6.48 -8.26 13.12
N GLN A 99 -7.57 -7.70 13.68
CA GLN A 99 -7.55 -6.40 14.37
C GLN A 99 -6.60 -6.42 15.58
N ARG A 100 -6.63 -7.47 16.40
CA ARG A 100 -5.69 -7.64 17.52
C ARG A 100 -4.24 -7.69 17.05
N ALA A 101 -3.97 -8.38 15.94
CA ALA A 101 -2.62 -8.44 15.38
C ALA A 101 -2.14 -7.07 14.87
N LEU A 102 -3.02 -6.30 14.22
CA LEU A 102 -2.73 -4.93 13.80
C LEU A 102 -2.42 -4.05 15.02
N VAL A 103 -3.31 -4.00 16.01
CA VAL A 103 -3.10 -3.22 17.24
C VAL A 103 -1.78 -3.62 17.92
N TRP A 104 -1.53 -4.92 18.06
CA TRP A 104 -0.29 -5.41 18.67
C TRP A 104 0.96 -5.00 17.89
N PHE A 105 0.92 -5.08 16.56
CA PHE A 105 2.03 -4.66 15.71
C PHE A 105 2.29 -3.15 15.89
N LEU A 106 1.26 -2.32 15.81
CA LEU A 106 1.41 -0.87 15.96
C LEU A 106 1.83 -0.47 17.37
N GLN A 107 1.35 -1.14 18.42
CA GLN A 107 1.81 -0.92 19.80
C GLN A 107 3.31 -1.17 19.96
N LYS A 108 3.85 -2.22 19.34
CA LYS A 108 5.29 -2.48 19.36
C LYS A 108 6.09 -1.44 18.58
N LEU A 109 5.56 -0.96 17.45
CA LEU A 109 6.18 0.16 16.72
C LEU A 109 6.21 1.42 17.62
N THR A 110 5.08 1.75 18.25
CA THR A 110 4.96 2.91 19.16
C THR A 110 5.83 2.78 20.41
N TYR A 111 6.04 1.56 20.91
CA TYR A 111 6.97 1.29 22.00
C TYR A 111 8.41 1.63 21.61
N ASN A 112 8.81 1.30 20.38
CA ASN A 112 10.13 1.61 19.85
C ASN A 112 10.28 3.09 19.46
N ASP A 113 9.23 3.70 18.94
CA ASP A 113 9.19 5.09 18.49
C ASP A 113 7.82 5.73 18.74
N ARG A 114 7.77 6.71 19.64
CA ARG A 114 6.51 7.35 20.08
C ARG A 114 5.92 8.35 19.09
N ARG A 115 6.56 8.58 17.95
CA ARG A 115 6.04 9.48 16.92
C ARG A 115 4.78 8.91 16.27
N PRO A 116 3.84 9.75 15.79
CA PRO A 116 2.68 9.28 15.05
C PRO A 116 3.08 8.42 13.83
N LEU A 117 2.36 7.33 13.63
CA LEU A 117 2.65 6.37 12.56
C LEU A 117 2.00 6.80 11.24
N VAL A 118 2.77 6.69 10.16
CA VAL A 118 2.26 6.73 8.78
C VAL A 118 2.31 5.30 8.24
N LEU A 119 1.14 4.78 7.87
CA LEU A 119 0.99 3.43 7.31
C LEU A 119 0.59 3.53 5.84
N LYS A 120 1.02 2.55 5.05
CA LYS A 120 0.59 2.41 3.66
C LYS A 120 0.55 0.93 3.31
N SER A 121 -0.63 0.46 2.91
CA SER A 121 -0.85 -0.85 2.30
C SER A 121 -2.04 -0.71 1.34
N PRO A 122 -1.96 -1.13 0.06
CA PRO A 122 -3.09 -1.05 -0.88
C PRO A 122 -4.39 -1.68 -0.36
N PRO A 123 -4.37 -2.83 0.35
CA PRO A 123 -5.58 -3.39 0.96
C PRO A 123 -6.32 -2.45 1.93
N HIS A 124 -5.68 -1.40 2.47
CA HIS A 124 -6.36 -0.43 3.33
C HIS A 124 -7.51 0.29 2.61
N THR A 125 -7.42 0.45 1.28
CA THR A 125 -8.51 1.00 0.46
C THR A 125 -9.80 0.20 0.61
N ALA A 126 -9.70 -1.12 0.78
CA ALA A 126 -10.85 -2.02 0.95
C ALA A 126 -11.31 -2.18 2.41
N ARG A 127 -10.57 -1.60 3.38
CA ARG A 127 -10.70 -1.88 4.82
C ARG A 127 -10.92 -0.62 5.66
N VAL A 128 -11.37 0.47 5.06
CA VAL A 128 -11.66 1.75 5.74
C VAL A 128 -12.54 1.53 6.97
N ARG A 129 -13.64 0.77 6.84
CA ARG A 129 -14.53 0.46 7.98
C ARG A 129 -13.79 -0.22 9.13
N LEU A 130 -13.05 -1.29 8.82
CA LEU A 130 -12.27 -2.05 9.81
C LEU A 130 -11.22 -1.19 10.51
N LEU A 131 -10.60 -0.26 9.78
CA LEU A 131 -9.60 0.65 10.32
C LEU A 131 -10.23 1.70 11.24
N LEU A 132 -11.39 2.25 10.87
CA LEU A 132 -12.13 3.21 11.71
C LEU A 132 -12.67 2.57 13.00
N GLU A 133 -13.07 1.30 12.96
CA GLU A 133 -13.49 0.54 14.15
C GLU A 133 -12.39 0.47 15.22
N VAL A 134 -11.12 0.39 14.79
CA VAL A 134 -9.95 0.30 15.69
C VAL A 134 -9.33 1.68 15.97
N PHE A 135 -9.34 2.57 14.98
CA PHE A 135 -8.70 3.88 15.00
C PHE A 135 -9.69 4.95 14.51
N PRO A 136 -10.66 5.37 15.34
CA PRO A 136 -11.70 6.31 14.93
C PRO A 136 -11.19 7.72 14.58
N ASN A 137 -9.94 8.03 14.96
CA ASN A 137 -9.26 9.29 14.64
C ASN A 137 -8.21 9.13 13.54
N ALA A 138 -8.22 8.01 12.79
CA ALA A 138 -7.31 7.80 11.69
C ALA A 138 -7.56 8.82 10.57
N ARG A 139 -6.47 9.29 9.96
CA ARG A 139 -6.51 10.18 8.80
C ARG A 139 -6.10 9.40 7.56
N PHE A 140 -6.83 9.57 6.48
CA PHE A 140 -6.71 8.83 5.25
C PHE A 140 -6.23 9.75 4.14
N VAL A 141 -5.19 9.29 3.43
CA VAL A 141 -4.79 9.83 2.14
C VAL A 141 -5.07 8.75 1.12
N HIS A 142 -5.98 9.01 0.18
CA HIS A 142 -6.24 8.12 -0.94
C HIS A 142 -5.58 8.69 -2.20
N ILE A 143 -4.82 7.84 -2.90
CA ILE A 143 -4.17 8.21 -4.16
C ILE A 143 -4.92 7.53 -5.30
N SER A 144 -5.54 8.30 -6.19
CA SER A 144 -6.08 7.77 -7.45
C SER A 144 -5.02 7.85 -8.54
N ARG A 145 -5.13 6.99 -9.56
CA ARG A 145 -4.24 6.99 -10.73
C ARG A 145 -5.03 6.50 -11.94
N ASP A 146 -4.58 6.88 -13.14
CA ASP A 146 -5.18 6.39 -14.40
C ASP A 146 -5.39 4.86 -14.33
N PRO A 147 -6.65 4.38 -14.42
CA PRO A 147 -6.94 2.95 -14.32
C PRO A 147 -6.19 2.13 -15.38
N TYR A 148 -5.92 2.65 -16.58
CA TYR A 148 -5.09 1.94 -17.55
C TYR A 148 -3.65 1.76 -17.09
N ALA A 149 -3.07 2.79 -16.47
CA ALA A 149 -1.72 2.73 -15.92
C ALA A 149 -1.65 1.78 -14.72
N VAL A 150 -2.68 1.75 -13.88
CA VAL A 150 -2.77 0.82 -12.75
C VAL A 150 -2.83 -0.63 -13.22
N PHE A 151 -3.65 -0.93 -14.22
CA PHE A 151 -3.75 -2.28 -14.79
C PHE A 151 -2.40 -2.75 -15.34
N GLN A 152 -1.74 -1.92 -16.15
CA GLN A 152 -0.43 -2.21 -16.73
C GLN A 152 0.65 -2.42 -15.67
N SER A 153 0.71 -1.52 -14.67
CA SER A 153 1.65 -1.63 -13.56
C SER A 153 1.44 -2.91 -12.77
N THR A 154 0.19 -3.31 -12.55
CA THR A 154 -0.13 -4.54 -11.82
C THR A 154 0.28 -5.76 -12.63
N ARG A 155 -0.03 -5.80 -13.93
CA ARG A 155 0.40 -6.88 -14.82
C ARG A 155 1.92 -7.01 -14.85
N HIS A 156 2.63 -5.90 -14.97
CA HIS A 156 4.09 -5.88 -14.93
C HIS A 156 4.64 -6.41 -13.59
N MET A 157 4.01 -6.06 -12.47
CA MET A 157 4.38 -6.60 -11.15
C MET A 157 4.25 -8.13 -11.08
N TYR A 158 3.24 -8.72 -11.73
CA TYR A 158 3.12 -10.17 -11.84
C TYR A 158 4.29 -10.78 -12.62
N ASP A 159 4.65 -10.16 -13.74
CA ASP A 159 5.73 -10.62 -14.63
C ASP A 159 7.14 -10.45 -14.03
N THR A 160 7.35 -9.49 -13.13
CA THR A 160 8.70 -9.17 -12.61
C THR A 160 8.94 -9.56 -11.17
N MET A 161 7.93 -9.46 -10.29
CA MET A 161 8.11 -9.73 -8.85
C MET A 161 7.34 -10.97 -8.41
N VAL A 162 6.04 -11.04 -8.70
CA VAL A 162 5.17 -12.03 -8.04
C VAL A 162 5.62 -13.46 -8.35
N TRP A 163 6.22 -13.69 -9.52
CA TRP A 163 6.72 -15.01 -9.89
C TRP A 163 7.80 -15.56 -8.94
N HIS A 164 8.56 -14.71 -8.26
CA HIS A 164 9.53 -15.12 -7.24
C HIS A 164 8.88 -15.65 -5.95
N THR A 165 7.60 -15.37 -5.73
CA THR A 165 6.88 -15.75 -4.50
C THR A 165 6.03 -17.00 -4.66
N TYR A 166 5.93 -17.54 -5.88
CA TYR A 166 5.12 -18.72 -6.16
C TYR A 166 5.67 -19.97 -5.47
N LEU A 167 4.82 -20.58 -4.64
CA LEU A 167 4.98 -21.96 -4.18
C LEU A 167 4.09 -22.94 -4.96
N GLN A 168 3.35 -22.44 -5.95
CA GLN A 168 2.53 -23.22 -6.89
C GLN A 168 2.56 -22.56 -8.27
N ALA A 169 2.54 -23.36 -9.34
CA ALA A 169 2.42 -22.83 -10.70
C ALA A 169 1.12 -22.01 -10.86
N PRO A 170 1.18 -20.75 -11.32
CA PRO A 170 0.00 -19.95 -11.59
C PRO A 170 -0.67 -20.37 -12.91
N ASP A 171 -1.96 -20.07 -13.03
CA ASP A 171 -2.60 -19.96 -14.35
C ASP A 171 -2.37 -18.54 -14.87
N THR A 172 -1.41 -18.38 -15.78
CA THR A 172 -1.05 -17.07 -16.34
C THR A 172 -2.16 -16.46 -17.17
N THR A 173 -3.11 -17.26 -17.68
CA THR A 173 -4.25 -16.78 -18.46
C THR A 173 -5.32 -16.13 -17.58
N ALA A 174 -5.38 -16.49 -16.29
CA ALA A 174 -6.32 -15.94 -15.33
C ALA A 174 -5.89 -14.57 -14.76
N ILE A 175 -4.60 -14.22 -14.84
CA ILE A 175 -4.00 -13.04 -14.16
C ILE A 175 -4.77 -11.74 -14.49
N ASP A 176 -5.08 -11.48 -15.75
CA ASP A 176 -5.81 -10.27 -16.14
C ASP A 176 -7.20 -10.20 -15.47
N GLY A 177 -7.95 -11.30 -15.48
CA GLY A 177 -9.27 -11.36 -14.84
C GLY A 177 -9.18 -11.19 -13.33
N ASP A 178 -8.12 -11.74 -12.75
CA ASP A 178 -7.77 -11.64 -11.33
C ASP A 178 -7.45 -10.21 -10.90
N ILE A 179 -6.66 -9.48 -11.71
CA ILE A 179 -6.37 -8.06 -11.49
C ILE A 179 -7.67 -7.24 -11.54
N LEU A 180 -8.47 -7.42 -12.60
CA LEU A 180 -9.72 -6.70 -12.77
C LEU A 180 -10.65 -6.92 -11.59
N ARG A 181 -10.87 -8.19 -11.20
CA ARG A 181 -11.76 -8.57 -10.09
C ARG A 181 -11.31 -7.96 -8.76
N ARG A 182 -10.03 -8.13 -8.38
CA ARG A 182 -9.52 -7.63 -7.08
C ARG A 182 -9.64 -6.11 -6.98
N TYR A 183 -9.36 -5.40 -8.07
CA TYR A 183 -9.47 -3.95 -8.10
C TYR A 183 -10.92 -3.49 -8.01
N THR A 184 -11.84 -4.13 -8.73
CA THR A 184 -13.29 -3.90 -8.61
C THR A 184 -13.74 -4.12 -7.17
N THR A 185 -13.43 -5.26 -6.55
CA THR A 185 -13.77 -5.55 -5.15
C THR A 185 -13.20 -4.51 -4.18
N MET A 186 -11.96 -4.05 -4.39
CA MET A 186 -11.32 -3.04 -3.55
C MET A 186 -12.03 -1.69 -3.66
N TYR A 187 -12.38 -1.25 -4.86
CA TYR A 187 -13.02 0.04 -5.06
C TYR A 187 -14.51 0.05 -4.75
N ASP A 188 -15.24 -1.05 -4.98
CA ASP A 188 -16.61 -1.20 -4.49
C ASP A 188 -16.67 -1.03 -2.95
N ALA A 189 -15.70 -1.62 -2.26
CA ALA A 189 -15.55 -1.48 -0.81
C ALA A 189 -15.18 -0.05 -0.42
N TYR A 190 -14.20 0.57 -1.06
CA TYR A 190 -13.82 1.97 -0.80
C TYR A 190 -14.98 2.94 -1.01
N ASP A 191 -15.70 2.79 -2.12
CA ASP A 191 -16.79 3.66 -2.52
C ASP A 191 -17.93 3.63 -1.52
N THR A 192 -18.21 2.45 -0.97
CA THR A 192 -19.19 2.25 0.10
C THR A 192 -18.69 2.80 1.44
N GLN A 193 -17.42 2.55 1.78
CA GLN A 193 -16.89 2.82 3.12
C GLN A 193 -16.36 4.25 3.30
N ARG A 194 -16.00 4.97 2.22
CA ARG A 194 -15.44 6.33 2.33
C ARG A 194 -16.39 7.32 3.02
N ALA A 195 -17.70 7.10 2.89
CA ALA A 195 -18.72 7.92 3.54
C ALA A 195 -18.71 7.79 5.07
N LEU A 196 -18.03 6.76 5.60
CA LEU A 196 -17.81 6.58 7.04
C LEU A 196 -16.66 7.45 7.56
N ILE A 197 -15.80 7.96 6.68
CA ILE A 197 -14.67 8.81 7.07
C ILE A 197 -15.18 10.24 7.30
N PRO A 198 -14.92 10.85 8.46
CA PRO A 198 -15.21 12.27 8.68
C PRO A 198 -14.56 13.15 7.60
N PRO A 199 -15.23 14.23 7.13
CA PRO A 199 -14.73 15.07 6.04
C PRO A 199 -13.33 15.66 6.28
N ASP A 200 -12.95 15.89 7.54
CA ASP A 200 -11.64 16.42 7.97
C ASP A 200 -10.56 15.32 8.13
N GLN A 201 -10.91 14.07 7.85
CA GLN A 201 -10.04 12.91 7.97
C GLN A 201 -9.75 12.22 6.62
N LEU A 202 -10.27 12.72 5.50
CA LEU A 202 -9.97 12.18 4.16
C LEU A 202 -9.42 13.28 3.24
N HIS A 203 -8.29 12.99 2.60
CA HIS A 203 -7.80 13.76 1.48
C HIS A 203 -7.52 12.83 0.29
N GLU A 204 -8.10 13.13 -0.87
CA GLU A 204 -7.88 12.39 -2.11
C GLU A 204 -6.98 13.18 -3.05
N VAL A 205 -5.95 12.54 -3.59
CA VAL A 205 -4.98 13.15 -4.50
C VAL A 205 -4.82 12.30 -5.76
N ARG A 206 -4.69 12.94 -6.93
CA ARG A 206 -4.35 12.24 -8.17
C ARG A 206 -2.85 12.02 -8.24
N TYR A 207 -2.44 10.83 -8.66
CA TYR A 207 -1.03 10.47 -8.83
C TYR A 207 -0.33 11.43 -9.80
N GLU A 208 -0.99 11.85 -10.87
CA GLU A 208 -0.41 12.74 -11.87
C GLU A 208 -0.15 14.15 -11.32
N ASP A 209 -1.03 14.64 -10.43
CA ASP A 209 -0.84 15.93 -9.76
C ASP A 209 0.27 15.83 -8.72
N LEU A 210 0.29 14.74 -7.94
CA LEU A 210 1.37 14.45 -6.99
C LEU A 210 2.73 14.29 -7.67
N ALA A 211 2.78 13.71 -8.87
CA ALA A 211 4.01 13.58 -9.64
C ALA A 211 4.47 14.93 -10.22
N ARG A 212 3.52 15.80 -10.62
CA ARG A 212 3.80 17.12 -11.18
C ARG A 212 4.29 18.11 -10.13
N ASP A 213 3.60 18.19 -8.99
CA ASP A 213 3.97 19.05 -7.86
C ASP A 213 3.89 18.32 -6.51
N PRO A 214 4.90 17.49 -6.18
CA PRO A 214 4.89 16.74 -4.92
C PRO A 214 4.80 17.63 -3.68
N LEU A 215 5.36 18.85 -3.71
CA LEU A 215 5.40 19.73 -2.55
C LEU A 215 4.09 20.49 -2.37
N GLY A 216 3.47 20.94 -3.47
CA GLY A 216 2.14 21.53 -3.45
C GLY A 216 1.11 20.55 -2.92
N GLU A 217 1.09 19.31 -3.43
CA GLU A 217 0.17 18.27 -2.95
C GLU A 217 0.43 17.88 -1.50
N LEU A 218 1.69 17.80 -1.05
CA LEU A 218 1.98 17.58 0.38
C LEU A 218 1.48 18.72 1.25
N ARG A 219 1.58 19.98 0.81
CA ARG A 219 1.04 21.12 1.57
C ARG A 219 -0.48 21.00 1.71
N GLN A 220 -1.18 20.63 0.63
CA GLN A 220 -2.62 20.41 0.64
C GLN A 220 -3.02 19.26 1.57
N ILE A 221 -2.29 18.14 1.55
CA ILE A 221 -2.48 17.02 2.49
C ILE A 221 -2.37 17.50 3.94
N TYR A 222 -1.35 18.30 4.28
CA TYR A 222 -1.16 18.80 5.64
C TYR A 222 -2.32 19.69 6.07
N GLN A 223 -2.75 20.60 5.19
CA GLN A 223 -3.86 21.53 5.46
C GLN A 223 -5.18 20.78 5.63
N ALA A 224 -5.53 19.91 4.69
CA ALA A 224 -6.79 19.17 4.68
C ALA A 224 -6.95 18.25 5.90
N LEU A 225 -5.86 17.64 6.36
CA LEU A 225 -5.87 16.69 7.47
C LEU A 225 -5.50 17.31 8.83
N GLY A 226 -5.36 18.63 8.90
CA GLY A 226 -4.97 19.34 10.14
C GLY A 226 -3.62 18.89 10.70
N ILE A 227 -2.66 18.55 9.83
CA ILE A 227 -1.30 18.17 10.21
C ILE A 227 -0.45 19.42 10.33
N ASN A 228 0.06 19.67 11.52
CA ASN A 228 0.91 20.83 11.79
C ASN A 228 2.35 20.64 11.31
N GLY A 229 3.05 21.76 11.09
CA GLY A 229 4.50 21.77 10.93
C GLY A 229 5.01 21.54 9.50
N PHE A 230 4.18 21.75 8.47
CA PHE A 230 4.62 21.66 7.06
C PHE A 230 5.87 22.50 6.77
N GLU A 231 5.89 23.77 7.20
CA GLU A 231 7.02 24.68 6.93
C GLU A 231 8.33 24.20 7.56
N ARG A 232 8.27 23.52 8.71
CA ARG A 232 9.43 22.88 9.35
C ARG A 232 9.92 21.67 8.54
N ALA A 233 9.01 20.92 7.92
CA ALA A 233 9.32 19.76 7.10
C ALA A 233 9.78 20.13 5.68
N ALA A 234 9.33 21.26 5.16
CA ALA A 234 9.49 21.68 3.76
C ALA A 234 10.95 21.64 3.24
N PRO A 235 11.99 22.05 4.00
CA PRO A 235 13.38 21.91 3.54
C PRO A 235 13.78 20.45 3.28
N ARG A 236 13.42 19.54 4.19
CA ARG A 236 13.76 18.11 4.08
C ARG A 236 12.94 17.43 2.98
N LEU A 237 11.65 17.78 2.87
CA LEU A 237 10.79 17.32 1.78
C LEU A 237 11.33 17.78 0.42
N ARG A 238 11.76 19.05 0.29
CA ARG A 238 12.40 19.58 -0.93
C ARG A 238 13.64 18.79 -1.32
N ALA A 239 14.54 18.54 -0.36
CA ALA A 239 15.75 17.76 -0.61
C ALA A 239 15.42 16.33 -1.06
N TYR A 240 14.45 15.68 -0.41
CA TYR A 240 14.01 14.34 -0.77
C TYR A 240 13.40 14.29 -2.18
N VAL A 241 12.49 15.21 -2.49
CA VAL A 241 11.84 15.32 -3.82
C VAL A 241 12.86 15.61 -4.91
N ALA A 242 13.85 16.47 -4.66
CA ALA A 242 14.93 16.73 -5.61
C ALA A 242 15.72 15.45 -5.95
N GLY A 243 15.95 14.57 -4.96
CA GLY A 243 16.58 13.26 -5.17
C GLY A 243 15.71 12.27 -5.95
N LEU A 244 14.38 12.40 -5.90
CA LEU A 244 13.46 11.54 -6.66
C LEU A 244 13.40 11.86 -8.16
N ARG A 245 13.91 13.01 -8.63
CA ARG A 245 13.87 13.39 -10.06
C ARG A 245 14.63 12.42 -10.99
N GLN A 246 15.43 11.51 -10.44
CA GLN A 246 16.08 10.43 -11.19
C GLN A 246 15.18 9.19 -11.38
N TYR A 247 14.02 9.13 -10.70
CA TYR A 247 13.05 8.05 -10.86
C TYR A 247 12.22 8.27 -12.12
N GLN A 248 12.43 7.41 -13.11
CA GLN A 248 11.57 7.34 -14.28
C GLN A 248 10.47 6.29 -14.04
N PRO A 249 9.18 6.64 -14.20
CA PRO A 249 8.15 5.63 -14.20
C PRO A 249 8.39 4.65 -15.34
N ASN A 250 8.09 3.37 -15.13
CA ASN A 250 8.20 2.37 -16.17
C ASN A 250 7.34 2.77 -17.37
N GLU A 251 7.95 2.89 -18.54
CA GLU A 251 7.22 3.03 -19.80
C GLU A 251 6.59 1.68 -20.15
N HIS A 252 5.29 1.57 -19.94
CA HIS A 252 4.54 0.39 -20.31
C HIS A 252 4.11 0.48 -21.79
N ARG A 253 4.15 -0.65 -22.49
CA ARG A 253 3.64 -0.76 -23.86
C ARG A 253 2.15 -0.45 -23.88
N THR A 254 1.69 0.23 -24.92
CA THR A 254 0.27 0.52 -25.14
C THR A 254 -0.57 -0.76 -25.02
N LEU A 255 -1.63 -0.71 -24.19
CA LEU A 255 -2.57 -1.83 -24.06
C LEU A 255 -3.30 -2.09 -25.38
N PRO A 256 -3.44 -3.35 -25.81
CA PRO A 256 -4.33 -3.70 -26.91
C PRO A 256 -5.76 -3.23 -26.65
N GLU A 257 -6.48 -2.82 -27.70
CA GLU A 257 -7.82 -2.23 -27.57
C GLU A 257 -8.82 -3.17 -26.86
N ALA A 258 -8.75 -4.48 -27.14
CA ALA A 258 -9.57 -5.47 -26.44
C ALA A 258 -9.32 -5.51 -24.93
N VAL A 259 -8.09 -5.23 -24.48
CA VAL A 259 -7.76 -5.14 -23.05
C VAL A 259 -8.22 -3.80 -22.49
N ARG A 260 -8.07 -2.70 -23.23
CA ARG A 260 -8.59 -1.39 -22.84
C ARG A 260 -10.09 -1.44 -22.59
N GLU A 261 -10.85 -2.04 -23.50
CA GLU A 261 -12.30 -2.20 -23.35
C GLU A 261 -12.67 -3.00 -22.10
N ARG A 262 -11.94 -4.08 -21.79
CA ARG A 262 -12.16 -4.86 -20.57
C ARG A 262 -11.92 -4.02 -19.31
N VAL A 263 -10.83 -3.25 -19.26
CA VAL A 263 -10.49 -2.35 -18.15
C VAL A 263 -11.55 -1.24 -18.02
N ARG A 264 -11.89 -0.57 -19.12
CA ARG A 264 -12.90 0.48 -19.19
C ARG A 264 -14.24 0.02 -18.63
N ARG A 265 -14.68 -1.17 -19.04
CA ARG A 265 -15.93 -1.76 -18.57
C ARG A 265 -15.87 -2.14 -17.09
N ALA A 266 -14.81 -2.80 -16.65
CA ALA A 266 -14.68 -3.30 -15.28
C ALA A 266 -14.48 -2.17 -14.26
N TRP A 267 -13.75 -1.12 -14.63
CA TRP A 267 -13.32 -0.03 -13.73
C TRP A 267 -13.96 1.31 -14.08
N ARG A 268 -15.12 1.30 -14.77
CA ARG A 268 -15.84 2.50 -15.22
C ARG A 268 -16.04 3.53 -14.10
N GLN A 269 -16.44 3.07 -12.91
CA GLN A 269 -16.66 3.95 -11.76
C GLN A 269 -15.40 4.72 -11.37
N SER A 270 -14.23 4.11 -11.50
CA SER A 270 -12.94 4.78 -11.25
C SER A 270 -12.64 5.86 -12.29
N PHE A 271 -12.92 5.61 -13.57
CA PHE A 271 -12.79 6.62 -14.61
C PHE A 271 -13.70 7.82 -14.33
N ASP A 272 -14.99 7.55 -14.10
CA ASP A 272 -16.02 8.57 -13.89
C ASP A 272 -15.75 9.40 -12.63
N ARG A 273 -15.38 8.75 -11.51
CA ARG A 273 -15.15 9.42 -10.22
C ARG A 273 -14.01 10.41 -10.23
N TRP A 274 -12.86 9.98 -10.78
CA TRP A 274 -11.65 10.81 -10.73
C TRP A 274 -11.43 11.60 -12.01
N GLY A 275 -12.34 11.53 -12.99
CA GLY A 275 -12.24 12.27 -14.25
C GLY A 275 -11.05 11.81 -15.09
N TYR A 276 -10.89 10.50 -15.28
CA TYR A 276 -9.97 9.95 -16.26
C TYR A 276 -10.70 9.70 -17.58
N ASN A 277 -10.04 9.97 -18.70
CA ASN A 277 -10.59 9.70 -20.03
C ASN A 277 -10.54 8.19 -20.28
N ALA A 278 -11.73 7.61 -20.48
CA ALA A 278 -11.93 6.19 -20.69
C ALA A 278 -11.68 5.79 -22.16
#